data_AF-A0A838U208-F1
#
_entry.id   AF-A0A838U208-F1
#
_cell.length_a   1.000
_cell.length_b   1.000
_cell.length_c   1.000
_cell.angle_alpha   90.00
_cell.angle_beta   90.00
_cell.angle_gamma   90.00
#
_symmetry.space_group_name_H-M   'P 1'
#
loop_
_entity.id
_entity.type
_entity.pdbx_description
1 polymer ?
#
loop_
_entity_poly.entity_id
_entity_poly.type
_entity_poly.pdbx_seq_one_letter_code
_entity_poly.pdbx_strand_id
1 'polypeptide(L)'
;MGIFLPSDIYRRVSKFLDGNSIFPFINKDEIMGIFFLFGKNLGVKTNLDILSVKDLARRSIEQIKREIFLSKTITKSNIELIKENYQRRVLQIYVELQDNQSFNESEINERITRDPSILISCYSQHIAYYGQKCFFEIFDPLKKNQIDEKLHDLLLDRMVMVGYNCAKPEMLPFNTLVPFLRWIKIN
;
A
#
# COMPACT_ATOMS: atom_id res chain seq x y z
N MET A 1 -2.51 3.00 5.37
CA MET A 1 -2.43 2.22 4.12
C MET A 1 -1.04 1.63 4.05
N GLY A 2 -0.84 0.54 3.30
CA GLY A 2 0.48 -0.06 3.18
C GLY A 2 0.52 -1.19 2.16
N ILE A 3 1.73 -1.75 1.93
CA ILE A 3 1.92 -2.97 1.16
C ILE A 3 2.16 -4.12 2.14
N PHE A 4 1.39 -5.20 2.02
CA PHE A 4 1.53 -6.40 2.87
C PHE A 4 2.15 -7.60 2.14
N LEU A 5 2.25 -7.53 0.81
CA LEU A 5 2.97 -8.51 -0.02
C LEU A 5 3.77 -7.81 -1.13
N PRO A 6 5.01 -8.27 -1.43
CA PRO A 6 5.75 -9.31 -0.70
C PRO A 6 6.17 -8.84 0.71
N SER A 7 6.45 -9.76 1.63
CA SER A 7 6.74 -9.43 3.04
C SER A 7 8.02 -8.60 3.22
N ASP A 8 8.96 -8.69 2.28
CA ASP A 8 10.21 -7.93 2.29
C ASP A 8 10.15 -6.64 1.46
N ILE A 9 8.95 -6.18 1.08
CA ILE A 9 8.76 -5.02 0.20
C ILE A 9 9.47 -3.76 0.71
N TYR A 10 9.37 -3.45 2.01
CA TYR A 10 9.98 -2.25 2.58
C TYR A 10 11.50 -2.25 2.43
N ARG A 11 12.12 -3.42 2.59
CA ARG A 11 13.56 -3.62 2.34
C ARG A 11 13.90 -3.42 0.86
N ARG A 12 13.06 -3.91 -0.07
CA ARG A 12 13.29 -3.73 -1.52
C ARG A 12 13.16 -2.27 -1.94
N VAL A 13 12.18 -1.55 -1.40
CA VAL A 13 12.01 -0.11 -1.61
C VAL A 13 13.22 0.66 -1.08
N SER A 14 13.69 0.37 0.13
CA SER A 14 14.92 0.98 0.67
C SER A 14 16.13 0.73 -0.23
N LYS A 15 16.39 -0.53 -0.64
CA LYS A 15 17.50 -0.83 -1.56
C LYS A 15 17.40 -0.06 -2.89
N PHE A 16 16.19 0.14 -3.41
CA PHE A 16 15.98 0.90 -4.65
C PHE A 16 16.31 2.38 -4.46
N LEU A 17 15.86 2.97 -3.35
CA LEU A 17 16.15 4.35 -2.98
C LEU A 17 17.66 4.59 -2.84
N ASP A 18 18.37 3.64 -2.21
CA ASP A 18 19.82 3.70 -2.01
C ASP A 18 20.60 3.47 -3.31
N GLY A 19 19.94 3.08 -4.41
CA GLY A 19 20.59 2.72 -5.67
C GLY A 19 21.22 1.32 -5.68
N ASN A 20 20.98 0.53 -4.64
CA ASN A 20 21.45 -0.85 -4.50
C ASN A 20 20.57 -1.88 -5.24
N SER A 21 19.47 -1.43 -5.85
CA SER A 21 18.65 -2.24 -6.76
C SER A 21 18.15 -1.40 -7.93
N ILE A 22 17.82 -2.08 -9.04
CA ILE A 22 17.24 -1.48 -10.23
C ILE A 22 15.75 -1.80 -10.32
N PHE A 23 14.99 -0.92 -10.96
CA PHE A 23 13.58 -1.17 -11.26
C PHE A 23 13.45 -2.08 -12.51
N PRO A 24 12.50 -3.03 -12.54
CA PRO A 24 11.59 -3.41 -11.46
C PRO A 24 12.29 -4.27 -10.39
N PHE A 25 11.95 -4.06 -9.12
CA PHE A 25 12.51 -4.82 -7.99
C PHE A 25 11.52 -5.85 -7.40
N ILE A 26 10.36 -6.00 -8.05
CA ILE A 26 9.37 -7.05 -7.81
C ILE A 26 9.21 -7.81 -9.12
N ASN A 27 9.25 -9.13 -9.08
CA ASN A 27 9.16 -9.96 -10.28
C ASN A 27 7.73 -9.97 -10.84
N LYS A 28 7.61 -10.24 -12.14
CA LYS A 28 6.31 -10.28 -12.84
C LYS A 28 5.33 -11.26 -12.21
N ASP A 29 5.81 -12.40 -11.71
CA ASP A 29 4.95 -13.46 -11.16
C ASP A 29 4.72 -13.32 -9.64
N GLU A 30 5.32 -12.30 -9.00
CA GLU A 30 5.09 -12.03 -7.58
C GLU A 30 3.74 -11.31 -7.35
N ILE A 31 3.01 -11.76 -6.33
CA ILE A 31 1.78 -11.12 -5.91
C ILE A 31 2.12 -9.91 -5.03
N MET A 32 1.63 -8.74 -5.44
CA MET A 32 1.63 -7.52 -4.66
C MET A 32 0.27 -7.31 -4.02
N GLY A 33 0.27 -7.00 -2.73
CA GLY A 33 -0.94 -6.75 -1.95
C GLY A 33 -0.86 -5.39 -1.26
N ILE A 34 -1.81 -4.50 -1.54
CA ILE A 34 -1.97 -3.20 -0.86
C ILE A 34 -3.22 -3.18 0.00
N PHE A 35 -3.18 -2.43 1.10
CA PHE A 35 -4.35 -2.25 1.95
C PHE A 35 -4.59 -0.79 2.33
N PHE A 36 -5.85 -0.47 2.58
CA PHE A 36 -6.32 0.77 3.19
C PHE A 36 -7.20 0.41 4.38
N LEU A 37 -6.96 1.08 5.50
CA LEU A 37 -7.73 0.91 6.74
C LEU A 37 -8.55 2.19 6.97
N PHE A 38 -9.85 2.02 7.18
CA PHE A 38 -10.81 3.09 7.38
C PHE A 38 -11.44 3.00 8.77
N GLY A 39 -11.83 4.13 9.34
CA GLY A 39 -12.44 4.22 10.67
C GLY A 39 -11.52 4.71 11.80
N LYS A 40 -10.22 4.89 11.55
CA LYS A 40 -9.20 5.37 12.52
C LYS A 40 -9.54 5.00 13.99
N ASN A 41 -9.64 5.97 14.90
CA ASN A 41 -9.81 5.72 16.34
C ASN A 41 -11.28 5.54 16.76
N LEU A 42 -12.24 5.85 15.87
CA LEU A 42 -13.67 5.89 16.20
C LEU A 42 -14.43 4.66 15.70
N GLY A 43 -13.84 3.89 14.78
CA GLY A 43 -14.49 2.82 14.05
C GLY A 43 -15.49 3.33 13.02
N VAL A 44 -16.17 2.40 12.35
CA VAL A 44 -17.25 2.63 11.39
C VAL A 44 -18.48 1.92 11.93
N LYS A 45 -19.40 2.68 12.55
CA LYS A 45 -20.47 2.10 13.38
C LYS A 45 -21.86 2.26 12.78
N THR A 46 -22.10 3.34 12.03
CA THR A 46 -23.41 3.62 11.45
C THR A 46 -23.45 3.27 9.96
N ASN A 47 -24.66 3.07 9.42
CA ASN A 47 -24.84 2.85 7.99
C ASN A 47 -24.36 4.05 7.15
N LEU A 48 -24.46 5.28 7.67
CA LEU A 48 -23.94 6.48 7.02
C LEU A 48 -22.40 6.48 6.98
N ASP A 49 -21.74 6.03 8.05
CA ASP A 49 -20.28 5.87 8.06
C ASP A 49 -19.85 4.84 7.01
N ILE A 50 -20.55 3.71 6.94
CA ILE A 50 -20.27 2.64 5.96
C ILE A 50 -20.37 3.18 4.53
N LEU A 51 -21.43 3.92 4.20
CA LEU A 51 -21.60 4.52 2.87
C LEU A 51 -20.49 5.52 2.55
N SER A 52 -20.17 6.40 3.51
CA SER A 52 -19.12 7.41 3.36
C SER A 52 -17.75 6.78 3.12
N VAL A 53 -17.44 5.71 3.86
CA VAL A 53 -16.20 4.96 3.70
C VAL A 53 -16.16 4.20 2.37
N LYS A 54 -17.27 3.60 1.93
CA LYS A 54 -17.35 2.95 0.61
C LYS A 54 -17.09 3.96 -0.52
N ASP A 55 -17.62 5.16 -0.43
CA ASP A 55 -17.37 6.21 -1.41
C ASP A 55 -15.93 6.71 -1.39
N LEU A 56 -15.32 6.86 -0.20
CA LEU A 56 -13.90 7.17 -0.08
C LEU A 56 -13.04 6.07 -0.71
N ALA A 57 -13.32 4.81 -0.40
CA ALA A 57 -12.61 3.66 -0.95
C ALA A 57 -12.71 3.60 -2.48
N ARG A 58 -13.91 3.83 -3.05
CA ARG A 58 -14.10 3.93 -4.51
C ARG A 58 -13.26 5.04 -5.13
N ARG A 59 -13.24 6.23 -4.52
CA ARG A 59 -12.38 7.34 -4.99
C ARG A 59 -10.90 6.97 -4.94
N SER A 60 -10.45 6.30 -3.87
CA SER A 60 -9.08 5.80 -3.77
C SER A 60 -8.75 4.78 -4.87
N ILE A 61 -9.67 3.87 -5.21
CA ILE A 61 -9.50 2.92 -6.31
C ILE A 61 -9.31 3.66 -7.63
N GLU A 62 -10.17 4.64 -7.94
CA GLU A 62 -10.06 5.42 -9.18
C GLU A 62 -8.77 6.24 -9.24
N GLN A 63 -8.31 6.78 -8.12
CA GLN A 63 -7.00 7.43 -8.04
C GLN A 63 -5.86 6.46 -8.36
N ILE A 64 -5.85 5.26 -7.77
CA ILE A 64 -4.82 4.25 -8.05
C ILE A 64 -4.86 3.81 -9.52
N LYS A 65 -6.05 3.60 -10.10
CA LYS A 65 -6.19 3.29 -11.53
C LYS A 65 -5.63 4.39 -12.42
N ARG A 66 -5.85 5.66 -12.05
CA ARG A 66 -5.28 6.81 -12.75
C ARG A 66 -3.76 6.81 -12.66
N GLU A 67 -3.19 6.57 -11.48
CA GLU A 67 -1.73 6.47 -11.30
C GLU A 67 -1.12 5.32 -12.13
N ILE A 68 -1.78 4.16 -12.18
CA ILE A 68 -1.38 3.04 -13.04
C ILE A 68 -1.40 3.47 -14.51
N PHE A 69 -2.47 4.16 -14.94
CA PHE A 69 -2.59 4.63 -16.32
C PHE A 69 -1.49 5.62 -16.70
N LEU A 70 -1.22 6.61 -15.83
CA LEU A 70 -0.14 7.59 -16.02
C LEU A 70 1.23 6.92 -16.05
N SER A 71 1.39 5.82 -15.31
CA SER A 71 2.62 5.02 -15.29
C SER A 71 2.80 4.12 -16.52
N LYS A 72 1.82 3.98 -17.44
CA LYS A 72 1.97 3.12 -18.64
C LYS A 72 3.00 3.62 -19.63
N THR A 73 3.37 4.90 -19.57
CA THR A 73 4.38 5.49 -20.44
C THR A 73 5.81 5.13 -20.03
N ILE A 74 6.03 4.34 -18.96
CA ILE A 74 7.35 3.94 -18.48
C ILE A 74 8.14 3.19 -19.58
N THR A 75 9.05 3.89 -20.25
CA THR A 75 10.13 3.34 -21.08
C THR A 75 11.40 3.16 -20.22
N LYS A 76 12.48 2.57 -20.78
CA LYS A 76 13.79 2.47 -20.08
C LYS A 76 14.32 3.84 -19.61
N SER A 77 14.05 4.94 -20.34
CA SER A 77 14.45 6.29 -19.89
C SER A 77 13.65 6.80 -18.68
N ASN A 78 12.51 6.18 -18.38
CA ASN A 78 11.65 6.61 -17.28
C ASN A 78 12.05 5.99 -15.93
N ILE A 79 13.00 5.05 -15.90
CA ILE A 79 13.49 4.46 -14.65
C ILE A 79 14.25 5.51 -13.81
N GLU A 80 15.06 6.36 -14.45
CA GLU A 80 15.73 7.48 -13.77
C GLU A 80 14.70 8.47 -13.22
N LEU A 81 13.67 8.80 -14.01
CA LEU A 81 12.56 9.65 -13.58
C LEU A 81 11.77 9.05 -12.39
N ILE A 82 11.58 7.73 -12.35
CA ILE A 82 10.97 7.04 -11.20
C ILE A 82 11.83 7.27 -9.96
N LYS A 83 13.15 7.09 -10.06
CA LYS A 83 14.08 7.30 -8.95
C LYS A 83 14.06 8.75 -8.49
N GLU A 84 14.07 9.72 -9.40
CA GLU A 84 13.99 11.15 -9.09
C GLU A 84 12.69 11.51 -8.33
N ASN A 85 11.55 10.96 -8.76
CA ASN A 85 10.28 11.21 -8.08
C ASN A 85 10.27 10.65 -6.65
N TYR A 86 10.86 9.48 -6.45
CA TYR A 86 11.02 8.89 -5.12
C TYR A 86 11.96 9.72 -4.26
N GLN A 87 13.11 10.12 -4.79
CA GLN A 87 14.07 10.98 -4.10
C GLN A 87 13.46 12.33 -3.70
N ARG A 88 12.65 12.94 -4.58
CA ARG A 88 11.91 14.17 -4.26
C ARG A 88 10.96 13.97 -3.08
N ARG A 89 10.23 12.85 -3.03
CA ARG A 89 9.35 12.55 -1.89
C ARG A 89 10.14 12.27 -0.61
N VAL A 90 11.28 11.59 -0.72
CA VAL A 90 12.21 11.39 0.41
C VAL A 90 12.67 12.73 0.98
N LEU A 91 13.12 13.67 0.14
CA LEU A 91 13.53 15.01 0.58
C LEU A 91 12.40 15.77 1.27
N GLN A 92 11.17 15.67 0.77
CA GLN A 92 9.99 16.26 1.44
C GLN A 92 9.78 15.66 2.83
N ILE A 93 9.91 14.33 2.98
CA ILE A 93 9.78 13.65 4.28
C ILE A 93 10.88 14.12 5.25
N TYR A 94 12.12 14.31 4.78
CA TYR A 94 13.19 14.86 5.62
C TYR A 94 12.82 16.25 6.15
N VAL A 95 12.27 17.13 5.32
CA VAL A 95 11.81 18.46 5.74
C VAL A 95 10.65 18.36 6.73
N GLU A 96 9.63 17.53 6.46
CA GLU A 96 8.48 17.28 7.35
C GLU A 96 8.92 16.78 8.74
N LEU A 97 10.00 16.00 8.82
CA LEU A 97 10.51 15.42 10.06
C LEU A 97 11.47 16.35 10.80
N GLN A 98 12.22 17.21 10.10
CA GLN A 98 13.13 18.17 10.74
C GLN A 98 12.39 19.15 11.66
N ASP A 99 11.14 19.47 11.34
CA ASP A 99 10.27 20.30 12.17
C ASP A 99 9.86 19.60 13.49
N ASN A 100 10.04 18.27 13.59
CA ASN A 100 9.80 17.48 14.80
C ASN A 100 11.15 17.13 15.44
N GLN A 101 11.41 17.62 16.66
CA GLN A 101 12.73 17.67 17.31
C GLN A 101 13.47 16.33 17.58
N SER A 102 12.97 15.17 17.14
CA SER A 102 13.62 13.86 17.30
C SER A 102 14.22 13.35 15.99
N PHE A 103 15.47 13.71 15.74
CA PHE A 103 16.20 13.33 14.52
C PHE A 103 16.83 11.93 14.68
N ASN A 104 16.05 10.87 14.43
CA ASN A 104 16.54 9.48 14.43
C ASN A 104 16.49 8.88 13.02
N GLU A 105 17.64 8.49 12.48
CA GLU A 105 17.77 7.95 11.12
C GLU A 105 16.95 6.66 10.91
N SER A 106 16.80 5.83 11.94
CA SER A 106 15.98 4.62 11.86
C SER A 106 14.49 4.93 11.68
N GLU A 107 14.00 5.98 12.37
CA GLU A 107 12.59 6.41 12.27
C GLU A 107 12.30 7.06 10.92
N ILE A 108 13.27 7.80 10.37
CA ILE A 108 13.18 8.38 9.03
C ILE A 108 13.07 7.27 7.97
N ASN A 109 13.93 6.25 8.04
CA ASN A 109 13.91 5.13 7.10
C ASN A 109 12.59 4.35 7.18
N GLU A 110 12.06 4.13 8.38
CA GLU A 110 10.74 3.53 8.56
C GLU A 110 9.64 4.40 7.94
N ARG A 111 9.66 5.71 8.22
CA ARG A 111 8.67 6.67 7.69
C ARG A 111 8.69 6.77 6.17
N ILE A 112 9.88 6.73 5.56
CA ILE A 112 10.08 6.74 4.10
C ILE A 112 9.51 5.46 3.49
N THR A 113 9.95 4.29 3.98
CA THR A 113 9.53 3.02 3.40
C THR A 113 8.04 2.76 3.58
N ARG A 114 7.42 3.34 4.61
CA ARG A 114 5.97 3.27 4.86
C ARG A 114 5.18 4.47 4.32
N ASP A 115 5.80 5.37 3.55
CA ASP A 115 5.13 6.55 3.03
C ASP A 115 4.02 6.20 2.03
N PRO A 116 2.78 6.69 2.22
CA PRO A 116 1.68 6.40 1.33
C PRO A 116 1.93 6.74 -0.14
N SER A 117 2.59 7.87 -0.43
CA SER A 117 2.85 8.28 -1.81
C SER A 117 3.86 7.34 -2.46
N ILE A 118 4.94 7.01 -1.75
CA ILE A 118 5.96 6.05 -2.23
C ILE A 118 5.32 4.67 -2.50
N LEU A 119 4.47 4.18 -1.60
CA LEU A 119 3.84 2.87 -1.75
C LEU A 119 2.81 2.83 -2.87
N ILE A 120 2.00 3.88 -3.08
CA ILE A 120 1.09 3.97 -4.23
C ILE A 120 1.87 4.01 -5.54
N SER A 121 2.93 4.83 -5.61
CA SER A 121 3.79 4.88 -6.79
C SER A 121 4.42 3.51 -7.06
N CYS A 122 4.92 2.83 -6.03
CA CYS A 122 5.51 1.50 -6.13
C CYS A 122 4.53 0.49 -6.71
N TYR A 123 3.33 0.40 -6.14
CA TYR A 123 2.29 -0.49 -6.62
C TYR A 123 1.87 -0.18 -8.06
N SER A 124 1.64 1.10 -8.36
CA SER A 124 1.12 1.54 -9.66
C SER A 124 2.13 1.33 -10.78
N GLN A 125 3.40 1.65 -10.52
CA GLN A 125 4.48 1.54 -11.50
C GLN A 125 4.79 0.07 -11.83
N HIS A 126 4.81 -0.84 -10.85
CA HIS A 126 5.04 -2.26 -11.11
C HIS A 126 3.91 -2.87 -11.95
N ILE A 127 2.66 -2.56 -11.63
CA ILE A 127 1.51 -3.01 -12.43
C ILE A 127 1.60 -2.48 -13.85
N ALA A 128 1.91 -1.19 -14.01
CA ALA A 128 2.02 -0.57 -15.32
C ALA A 128 3.17 -1.14 -16.15
N TYR A 129 4.34 -1.32 -15.54
CA TYR A 129 5.54 -1.86 -16.20
C TYR A 129 5.30 -3.26 -16.79
N TYR A 130 4.63 -4.13 -16.05
CA TYR A 130 4.31 -5.49 -16.52
C TYR A 130 3.01 -5.59 -17.31
N GLY A 131 2.25 -4.49 -17.45
CA GLY A 131 0.92 -4.50 -18.09
C GLY A 131 -0.10 -5.36 -17.33
N GLN A 132 0.05 -5.49 -16.01
CA GLN A 132 -0.84 -6.31 -15.18
C GLN A 132 -2.21 -5.65 -15.00
N LYS A 133 -3.21 -6.48 -14.72
CA LYS A 133 -4.51 -6.01 -14.20
C LYS A 133 -4.45 -6.00 -12.68
N CYS A 134 -5.33 -5.23 -12.05
CA CYS A 134 -5.53 -5.28 -10.61
C CYS A 134 -7.02 -5.30 -10.27
N PHE A 135 -7.33 -5.84 -9.10
CA PHE A 135 -8.66 -5.77 -8.50
C PHE A 135 -8.57 -5.26 -7.07
N PHE A 136 -9.71 -4.79 -6.56
CA PHE A 136 -9.85 -4.31 -5.19
C PHE A 136 -11.11 -4.88 -4.56
N GLU A 137 -11.04 -5.18 -3.27
CA GLU A 137 -12.16 -5.69 -2.48
C GLU A 137 -12.29 -4.85 -1.21
N ILE A 138 -13.53 -4.45 -0.89
CA ILE A 138 -13.85 -3.63 0.27
C ILE A 138 -14.63 -4.50 1.25
N PHE A 139 -14.09 -4.66 2.44
CA PHE A 139 -14.71 -5.37 3.54
C PHE A 139 -15.49 -4.40 4.41
N ASP A 140 -16.72 -4.80 4.75
CA ASP A 140 -17.54 -4.15 5.77
C ASP A 140 -16.84 -4.19 7.14
N PRO A 141 -17.31 -3.42 8.13
CA PRO A 141 -16.65 -3.32 9.44
C PRO A 141 -16.39 -4.71 10.04
N LEU A 142 -15.12 -4.97 10.35
CA LEU A 142 -14.69 -6.28 10.79
C LEU A 142 -15.24 -6.58 12.19
N LYS A 143 -15.81 -7.79 12.35
CA LYS A 143 -16.45 -8.24 13.58
C LYS A 143 -15.50 -9.06 14.45
N LYS A 144 -15.79 -9.16 15.75
CA LYS A 144 -14.99 -9.92 16.73
C LYS A 144 -14.71 -11.38 16.32
N ASN A 145 -15.68 -12.05 15.68
CA ASN A 145 -15.54 -13.43 15.24
C ASN A 145 -14.67 -13.61 13.98
N GLN A 146 -14.30 -12.53 13.30
CA GLN A 146 -13.47 -12.55 12.09
C GLN A 146 -12.01 -12.19 12.38
N ILE A 147 -11.71 -11.73 13.59
CA ILE A 147 -10.42 -11.16 13.96
C ILE A 147 -9.91 -11.84 15.23
N ASP A 148 -8.64 -12.22 15.24
CA ASP A 148 -7.92 -12.66 16.46
C ASP A 148 -8.01 -11.56 17.55
N GLU A 149 -8.23 -11.95 18.80
CA GLU A 149 -8.37 -11.02 19.94
C GLU A 149 -7.23 -10.00 20.01
N LYS A 150 -6.01 -10.42 19.64
CA LYS A 150 -4.82 -9.54 19.63
C LYS A 150 -4.93 -8.36 18.67
N LEU A 151 -5.80 -8.44 17.67
CA LEU A 151 -5.98 -7.41 16.64
C LEU A 151 -7.25 -6.58 16.84
N HIS A 152 -8.02 -6.81 17.92
CA HIS A 152 -9.28 -6.10 18.14
C HIS A 152 -9.06 -4.58 18.25
N ASP A 153 -8.05 -4.13 18.98
CA ASP A 153 -7.76 -2.69 19.14
C ASP A 153 -7.45 -2.00 17.79
N LEU A 154 -6.88 -2.75 16.85
CA LEU A 154 -6.43 -2.23 15.57
C LEU A 154 -7.47 -2.35 14.45
N LEU A 155 -8.34 -3.37 14.49
CA LEU A 155 -9.18 -3.74 13.35
C LEU A 155 -10.67 -3.82 13.68
N LEU A 156 -11.08 -3.91 14.94
CA LEU A 156 -12.48 -4.04 15.31
C LEU A 156 -13.27 -2.81 14.85
N ASP A 157 -14.44 -3.05 14.25
CA ASP A 157 -15.31 -2.03 13.65
C ASP A 157 -14.63 -1.18 12.56
N ARG A 158 -13.47 -1.60 12.05
CA ARG A 158 -12.80 -0.91 10.94
C ARG A 158 -13.12 -1.59 9.64
N MET A 159 -13.26 -0.78 8.59
CA MET A 159 -13.38 -1.29 7.22
C MET A 159 -11.99 -1.38 6.60
N VAL A 160 -11.79 -2.42 5.79
CA VAL A 160 -10.53 -2.65 5.10
C VAL A 160 -10.81 -2.71 3.61
N MET A 161 -9.97 -2.04 2.82
CA MET A 161 -9.89 -2.31 1.38
C MET A 161 -8.56 -2.98 1.10
N VAL A 162 -8.58 -4.10 0.40
CA VAL A 162 -7.36 -4.75 -0.11
C VAL A 162 -7.34 -4.66 -1.63
N GLY A 163 -6.15 -4.60 -2.21
CA GLY A 163 -5.95 -4.63 -3.65
C GLY A 163 -4.80 -5.54 -4.04
N TYR A 164 -4.93 -6.22 -5.17
CA TYR A 164 -3.95 -7.18 -5.68
C TYR A 164 -3.63 -6.93 -7.14
N ASN A 165 -2.38 -7.21 -7.56
CA ASN A 165 -1.89 -7.09 -8.94
C ASN A 165 -2.31 -8.27 -9.85
N CYS A 166 -3.52 -8.79 -9.69
CA CYS A 166 -4.10 -9.78 -10.60
C CYS A 166 -5.50 -9.36 -11.05
N ALA A 167 -6.02 -10.03 -12.08
CA ALA A 167 -7.27 -9.58 -12.71
C ALA A 167 -8.52 -9.86 -11.87
N LYS A 168 -8.50 -10.93 -11.07
CA LYS A 168 -9.66 -11.39 -10.32
C LYS A 168 -9.24 -12.14 -9.05
N PRO A 169 -10.12 -12.22 -8.03
CA PRO A 169 -9.84 -12.94 -6.78
C PRO A 169 -9.51 -14.43 -6.99
N GLU A 170 -10.11 -15.09 -7.98
CA GLU A 170 -9.94 -16.55 -8.20
C GLU A 170 -8.52 -16.92 -8.67
N MET A 171 -7.73 -15.92 -9.09
CA MET A 171 -6.33 -16.12 -9.46
C MET A 171 -5.39 -16.16 -8.25
N LEU A 172 -5.88 -15.83 -7.06
CA LEU A 172 -5.08 -15.89 -5.85
C LEU A 172 -5.09 -17.30 -5.27
N PRO A 173 -3.96 -17.82 -4.77
CA PRO A 173 -3.89 -19.13 -4.13
C PRO A 173 -4.45 -19.13 -2.69
N PHE A 174 -5.11 -18.05 -2.28
CA PHE A 174 -5.59 -17.81 -0.92
C PHE A 174 -6.81 -16.89 -0.92
N ASN A 175 -7.52 -16.87 0.20
CA ASN A 175 -8.57 -15.88 0.45
C ASN A 175 -7.97 -14.46 0.54
N THR A 176 -8.65 -13.48 -0.03
CA THR A 176 -8.19 -12.10 -0.21
C THR A 176 -7.87 -11.36 1.10
N LEU A 177 -8.49 -11.70 2.22
CA LEU A 177 -8.23 -11.03 3.50
C LEU A 177 -7.12 -11.71 4.32
N VAL A 178 -6.87 -13.01 4.09
CA VAL A 178 -6.00 -13.84 4.94
C VAL A 178 -4.54 -13.35 4.98
N PRO A 179 -3.87 -13.03 3.86
CA PRO A 179 -2.49 -12.57 3.91
C PRO A 179 -2.34 -11.22 4.63
N PHE A 180 -3.33 -10.34 4.51
CA PHE A 180 -3.36 -9.07 5.25
C PHE A 180 -3.43 -9.31 6.76
N LEU A 181 -4.34 -10.18 7.23
CA LEU A 181 -4.47 -10.51 8.65
C LEU A 181 -3.21 -11.18 9.21
N ARG A 182 -2.51 -11.98 8.41
CA ARG A 182 -1.22 -12.56 8.80
C ARG A 182 -0.13 -11.50 8.91
N TRP A 183 -0.05 -10.61 7.94
CA TRP A 183 0.95 -9.55 7.90
C TRP A 183 0.84 -8.60 9.10
N ILE A 184 -0.39 -8.17 9.43
CA ILE A 184 -0.65 -7.22 10.52
C ILE A 184 -0.49 -7.84 11.92
N LYS A 185 -0.47 -9.18 12.01
CA LYS A 185 -0.17 -9.87 13.27
C LYS A 185 1.33 -9.88 13.59
N ILE A 186 2.17 -9.67 12.57
CA ILE A 186 3.63 -9.76 12.67
C ILE A 186 4.29 -8.36 12.70
N ASN A 187 3.60 -7.33 12.18
CA ASN A 187 4.07 -5.95 12.06
C ASN A 187 3.22 -4.98 12.86
#